data_AF-A0A8J2BEM9-F1
#
_entry.id   AF-A0A8J2BEM9-F1
#
_cell.length_a   1.000
_cell.length_b   1.000
_cell.length_c   1.000
_cell.angle_alpha   90.00
_cell.angle_beta   90.00
_cell.angle_gamma   90.00
#
_symmetry.space_group_name_H-M   'P 1'
#
loop_
_entity.id
_entity.type
_entity.pdbx_description
1 polymer ?
#
loop_
_entity_poly.entity_id
_entity_poly.type
_entity_poly.pdbx_seq_one_letter_code
_entity_poly.pdbx_strand_id
1 'polypeptide(L)'
;SEGVASTGKDCPNNGDTHCMAGTCNIGFYVDGSSDCVEKECTCENGVGKTGTQCPSHGAHACGSCTNNFKLMNSKCSTCLPGFNNAVNSALCAANVCTCAHGDAATGSGCVADGAEICTACTDSNWVLDFTNTCFCSDAAGFHVDASSGACEVKTCTCSTGGTAATGKDCVTHGADQCLAGHCDIGYYFDSNDNLCKEKQCECTNGVGKTEKECPNHGAHYCASCTGNFKLANNKCEACLFGYHLDAGVCVENQCTCDEGTGATGTACATHNEALCAACTTTGFELVSGACVKNCVCPHGTAATGVDCPGNG
;
A
#
# COMPACT_ATOMS: atom_id res chain seq x y z
N SER A 1 -34.81 -20.88 76.76
CA SER A 1 -35.74 -21.91 76.27
C SER A 1 -36.11 -21.51 74.86
N GLU A 2 -35.67 -22.28 73.87
CA GLU A 2 -35.75 -21.91 72.45
C GLU A 2 -37.07 -22.34 71.78
N GLY A 3 -38.11 -22.59 72.59
CA GLY A 3 -39.45 -23.02 72.17
C GLY A 3 -40.42 -23.14 73.34
N VAL A 4 -41.64 -23.62 73.07
CA VAL A 4 -42.68 -23.82 74.09
C VAL A 4 -42.58 -25.23 74.67
N ALA A 5 -42.55 -25.35 76.00
CA ALA A 5 -42.47 -26.63 76.70
C ALA A 5 -43.73 -27.49 76.49
N SER A 6 -43.54 -28.78 76.26
CA SER A 6 -44.61 -29.78 76.23
C SER A 6 -45.17 -30.00 77.63
N THR A 7 -46.48 -30.24 77.76
CA THR A 7 -47.12 -30.54 79.06
C THR A 7 -48.03 -31.75 78.95
N GLY A 8 -48.26 -32.45 80.06
CA GLY A 8 -49.14 -33.61 80.09
C GLY A 8 -48.52 -34.85 79.43
N LYS A 9 -49.27 -35.51 78.53
CA LYS A 9 -48.87 -36.81 77.93
C LYS A 9 -47.66 -36.70 77.00
N ASP A 10 -47.37 -35.50 76.51
CA ASP A 10 -46.29 -35.23 75.57
C ASP A 10 -44.96 -34.88 76.27
N CYS A 11 -44.88 -35.04 77.60
CA CYS A 11 -43.66 -34.87 78.40
C CYS A 11 -43.46 -36.14 79.27
N PRO A 12 -42.66 -37.13 78.80
CA PRO A 12 -42.60 -38.47 79.40
C PRO A 12 -42.10 -38.51 80.84
N ASN A 13 -41.10 -37.69 81.19
CA ASN A 13 -40.59 -37.58 82.55
C ASN A 13 -40.55 -36.12 83.02
N ASN A 14 -40.78 -35.93 84.32
CA ASN A 14 -40.74 -34.61 84.94
C ASN A 14 -39.29 -34.09 85.02
N GLY A 15 -39.03 -32.95 84.37
CA GLY A 15 -37.71 -32.34 84.29
C GLY A 15 -36.99 -32.54 82.94
N ASP A 16 -37.58 -33.31 82.01
CA ASP A 16 -37.04 -33.47 80.66
C ASP A 16 -37.17 -32.17 79.85
N THR A 17 -36.17 -31.88 79.03
CA THR A 17 -36.29 -30.88 77.97
C THR A 17 -37.09 -31.53 76.84
N HIS A 18 -38.32 -31.05 76.63
CA HIS A 18 -39.21 -31.59 75.61
C HIS A 18 -40.10 -30.47 75.05
N CYS A 19 -39.82 -30.03 73.83
CA CYS A 19 -40.50 -28.91 73.16
C CYS A 19 -41.68 -29.40 72.32
N MET A 20 -42.77 -28.62 72.32
CA MET A 20 -43.94 -28.96 71.50
C MET A 20 -43.60 -28.81 70.02
N ALA A 21 -43.96 -29.81 69.21
CA ALA A 21 -43.72 -29.81 67.77
C ALA A 21 -44.23 -28.51 67.11
N GLY A 22 -43.39 -27.85 66.32
CA GLY A 22 -43.75 -26.62 65.61
C GLY A 22 -43.77 -25.34 66.46
N THR A 23 -43.34 -25.39 67.72
CA THR A 23 -43.33 -24.22 68.64
C THR A 23 -41.94 -23.67 68.95
N CYS A 24 -40.90 -24.15 68.27
CA CYS A 24 -39.56 -23.58 68.39
C CYS A 24 -39.53 -22.15 67.87
N ASN A 25 -38.68 -21.32 68.48
CA ASN A 25 -38.38 -19.97 68.02
C ASN A 25 -37.89 -20.00 66.56
N ILE A 26 -38.10 -18.91 65.82
CA ILE A 26 -37.60 -18.78 64.45
C ILE A 26 -36.08 -19.01 64.44
N GLY A 27 -35.63 -19.92 63.58
CA GLY A 27 -34.22 -20.33 63.52
C GLY A 27 -33.90 -21.65 64.23
N PHE A 28 -34.87 -22.26 64.90
CA PHE A 28 -34.73 -23.56 65.55
C PHE A 28 -35.69 -24.59 64.92
N TYR A 29 -35.38 -25.88 65.08
CA TYR A 29 -36.26 -26.99 64.69
C TYR A 29 -36.28 -28.04 65.80
N VAL A 30 -37.32 -28.88 65.83
CA VAL A 30 -37.42 -29.99 66.79
C VAL A 30 -36.64 -31.19 66.25
N ASP A 31 -35.64 -31.65 66.98
CA ASP A 31 -34.85 -32.83 66.62
C ASP A 31 -35.54 -34.16 67.02
N GLY A 32 -34.85 -35.30 66.84
CA GLY A 32 -35.37 -36.62 67.21
C GLY A 32 -35.57 -36.84 68.72
N SER A 33 -35.04 -35.96 69.57
CA SER A 33 -35.17 -35.99 71.03
C SER A 33 -36.27 -35.05 71.54
N SER A 34 -37.02 -34.42 70.62
CA SER A 34 -37.99 -33.36 70.90
C SER A 34 -37.38 -32.07 71.47
N ASP A 35 -36.10 -31.81 71.20
CA ASP A 35 -35.43 -30.58 71.62
C ASP A 35 -35.39 -29.55 70.50
N CYS A 36 -35.55 -28.26 70.87
CA CYS A 36 -35.36 -27.16 69.92
C CYS A 36 -33.87 -26.89 69.73
N VAL A 37 -33.32 -27.36 68.62
CA VAL A 37 -31.92 -27.16 68.23
C VAL A 37 -31.82 -26.16 67.07
N GLU A 38 -30.69 -25.45 66.98
CA GLU A 38 -30.50 -24.43 65.95
C GLU A 38 -30.53 -25.06 64.54
N LYS A 39 -31.20 -24.40 63.60
CA LYS A 39 -31.23 -24.86 62.21
C LYS A 39 -29.85 -24.72 61.60
N GLU A 40 -29.29 -25.83 61.14
CA GLU A 40 -28.06 -25.85 60.34
C GLU A 40 -28.37 -26.15 58.88
N CYS A 41 -27.82 -25.34 57.97
CA CYS A 41 -27.92 -25.55 56.52
C CYS A 41 -26.71 -26.33 56.01
N THR A 42 -26.90 -27.09 54.94
CA THR A 42 -25.81 -27.73 54.20
C THR A 42 -25.19 -26.73 53.21
N CYS A 43 -23.90 -26.87 52.94
CA CYS A 43 -23.22 -26.08 51.93
C CYS A 43 -22.03 -26.88 51.38
N GLU A 44 -22.07 -27.22 50.10
CA GLU A 44 -20.90 -27.77 49.43
C GLU A 44 -19.88 -26.66 49.17
N ASN A 45 -18.60 -26.90 49.44
CA ASN A 45 -17.51 -25.94 49.25
C ASN A 45 -17.64 -24.63 50.07
N GLY A 46 -18.27 -24.71 51.24
CA GLY A 46 -18.44 -23.56 52.11
C GLY A 46 -18.97 -23.88 53.50
N VAL A 47 -19.41 -22.85 54.22
CA VAL A 47 -20.05 -22.96 55.52
C VAL A 47 -21.54 -22.65 55.36
N GLY A 48 -22.39 -23.56 55.84
CA GLY A 48 -23.84 -23.37 55.83
C GLY A 48 -24.30 -22.24 56.75
N LYS A 49 -25.42 -21.59 56.41
CA LYS A 49 -26.09 -20.64 57.30
C LYS A 49 -26.64 -21.35 58.54
N THR A 50 -26.72 -20.66 59.67
CA THR A 50 -27.35 -21.18 60.90
C THR A 50 -28.54 -20.31 61.33
N GLY A 51 -29.34 -20.85 62.24
CA GLY A 51 -30.40 -20.11 62.91
C GLY A 51 -31.45 -19.56 61.95
N THR A 52 -31.79 -18.29 62.10
CA THR A 52 -32.80 -17.60 61.28
C THR A 52 -32.40 -17.45 59.81
N GLN A 53 -31.10 -17.57 59.51
CA GLN A 53 -30.59 -17.48 58.14
C GLN A 53 -30.71 -18.81 57.38
N CYS A 54 -31.00 -19.92 58.08
CA CYS A 54 -31.25 -21.21 57.47
C CYS A 54 -32.78 -21.43 57.29
N PRO A 55 -33.30 -21.51 56.04
CA PRO A 55 -34.75 -21.62 55.80
C PRO A 55 -35.38 -22.83 56.50
N SER A 56 -34.74 -23.98 56.38
CA SER A 56 -35.09 -25.23 57.06
C SER A 56 -33.81 -26.00 57.37
N HIS A 57 -33.81 -26.78 58.45
CA HIS A 57 -32.67 -27.64 58.76
C HIS A 57 -32.34 -28.56 57.57
N GLY A 58 -31.06 -28.66 57.23
CA GLY A 58 -30.56 -29.42 56.08
C GLY A 58 -30.69 -28.73 54.72
N ALA A 59 -31.35 -27.57 54.61
CA ALA A 59 -31.45 -26.85 53.34
C ALA A 59 -30.07 -26.43 52.82
N HIS A 60 -29.90 -26.43 51.49
CA HIS A 60 -28.65 -26.01 50.88
C HIS A 60 -28.56 -24.48 50.81
N ALA A 61 -27.96 -23.84 51.81
CA ALA A 61 -27.77 -22.40 51.85
C ALA A 61 -26.43 -22.02 52.51
N CYS A 62 -25.52 -21.49 51.71
CA CYS A 62 -24.18 -21.11 52.13
C CYS A 62 -24.17 -19.69 52.74
N GLY A 63 -23.50 -19.53 53.88
CA GLY A 63 -23.23 -18.24 54.53
C GLY A 63 -21.86 -17.68 54.13
N SER A 64 -20.90 -18.56 53.88
CA SER A 64 -19.59 -18.24 53.31
C SER A 64 -19.08 -19.40 52.46
N CYS A 65 -18.10 -19.15 51.60
CA CYS A 65 -17.48 -20.17 50.77
C CYS A 65 -16.03 -20.39 51.18
N THR A 66 -15.55 -21.62 51.06
CA THR A 66 -14.15 -21.98 51.31
C THR A 66 -13.42 -22.17 49.99
N ASN A 67 -12.08 -22.14 50.03
CA ASN A 67 -11.22 -22.29 48.84
C ASN A 67 -11.46 -21.20 47.78
N ASN A 68 -11.52 -21.61 46.51
CA ASN A 68 -11.64 -20.78 45.31
C ASN A 68 -13.11 -20.53 44.88
N PHE A 69 -14.09 -20.77 45.76
CA PHE A 69 -15.50 -20.57 45.46
C PHE A 69 -15.99 -19.22 46.00
N LYS A 70 -16.89 -18.58 45.26
CA LYS A 70 -17.54 -17.31 45.65
C LYS A 70 -19.03 -17.52 45.91
N LEU A 71 -19.59 -16.71 46.82
CA LEU A 71 -20.98 -16.83 47.22
C LEU A 71 -21.89 -16.14 46.19
N MET A 72 -22.61 -16.93 45.41
CA MET A 72 -23.57 -16.46 44.41
C MET A 72 -24.94 -17.04 44.72
N ASN A 73 -25.93 -16.18 45.01
CA ASN A 73 -27.31 -16.60 45.30
C ASN A 73 -27.41 -17.70 46.39
N SER A 74 -26.69 -17.54 47.51
CA SER A 74 -26.59 -18.53 48.61
C SER A 74 -26.01 -19.90 48.23
N LYS A 75 -25.29 -19.99 47.11
CA LYS A 75 -24.52 -21.17 46.69
C LYS A 75 -23.05 -20.80 46.47
N CYS A 76 -22.15 -21.75 46.71
CA CYS A 76 -20.75 -21.60 46.40
C CYS A 76 -20.49 -22.08 44.97
N SER A 77 -19.91 -21.22 44.13
CA SER A 77 -19.64 -21.51 42.72
C SER A 77 -18.30 -20.91 42.30
N THR A 78 -17.67 -21.49 41.27
CA THR A 78 -16.47 -20.92 40.66
C THR A 78 -16.83 -19.68 39.85
N CYS A 79 -15.86 -18.81 39.62
CA CYS A 79 -16.06 -17.65 38.75
C CYS A 79 -16.33 -18.07 37.29
N LEU A 80 -17.17 -17.29 36.62
CA LEU A 80 -17.42 -17.45 35.18
C LEU A 80 -16.18 -17.04 34.37
N PRO A 81 -16.02 -17.52 33.12
CA PRO A 81 -14.97 -17.04 32.23
C PRO A 81 -14.97 -15.51 32.12
N GLY A 82 -13.78 -14.91 32.18
CA GLY A 82 -13.63 -13.46 32.24
C GLY A 82 -13.72 -12.87 33.65
N PHE A 83 -13.79 -13.70 34.69
CA PHE A 83 -13.79 -13.25 36.08
C PHE A 83 -12.82 -14.07 36.94
N ASN A 84 -12.19 -13.41 37.93
CA ASN A 84 -11.24 -14.01 38.86
C ASN A 84 -11.68 -13.92 40.33
N ASN A 85 -10.97 -14.69 41.16
CA ASN A 85 -11.11 -14.67 42.61
C ASN A 85 -10.35 -13.50 43.22
N ALA A 86 -10.91 -12.29 43.14
CA ALA A 86 -10.31 -11.12 43.76
C ALA A 86 -10.09 -11.31 45.28
N VAL A 87 -8.92 -10.86 45.73
CA VAL A 87 -8.51 -10.84 47.14
C VAL A 87 -9.43 -9.88 47.90
N ASN A 88 -9.94 -10.30 49.05
CA ASN A 88 -10.84 -9.50 49.92
C ASN A 88 -12.24 -9.17 49.33
N SER A 89 -12.70 -9.87 48.30
CA SER A 89 -14.07 -9.74 47.80
C SER A 89 -14.89 -11.02 48.02
N ALA A 90 -16.13 -10.89 48.48
CA ALA A 90 -17.10 -11.97 48.54
C ALA A 90 -17.65 -12.38 47.15
N LEU A 91 -17.37 -11.57 46.13
CA LEU A 91 -17.81 -11.74 44.74
C LEU A 91 -16.60 -11.93 43.80
N CYS A 92 -16.85 -12.49 42.62
CA CYS A 92 -15.85 -12.51 41.55
C CYS A 92 -15.62 -11.10 40.99
N ALA A 93 -14.38 -10.78 40.61
CA ALA A 93 -14.06 -9.54 39.91
C ALA A 93 -13.87 -9.83 38.42
N ALA A 94 -14.20 -8.87 37.56
CA ALA A 94 -13.90 -8.99 36.13
C ALA A 94 -12.39 -9.04 35.93
N ASN A 95 -11.93 -9.92 35.05
CA ASN A 95 -10.55 -9.91 34.59
C ASN A 95 -10.27 -8.58 33.90
N VAL A 96 -9.10 -8.02 34.17
CA VAL A 96 -8.60 -6.81 33.53
C VAL A 96 -7.35 -7.19 32.77
N CYS A 97 -7.40 -7.05 31.45
CA CYS A 97 -6.26 -7.33 30.58
C CYS A 97 -5.29 -6.14 30.59
N THR A 98 -4.11 -6.35 30.03
CA THR A 98 -3.20 -5.29 29.61
C THR A 98 -3.33 -5.08 28.10
N CYS A 99 -2.95 -3.89 27.65
CA CYS A 99 -2.82 -3.60 26.24
C CYS A 99 -1.78 -2.50 26.06
N ALA A 100 -0.64 -2.84 25.47
CA ALA A 100 0.31 -1.89 24.94
C ALA A 100 -0.32 -1.24 23.71
N HIS A 101 -0.23 0.09 23.62
CA HIS A 101 -0.66 0.89 22.46
C HIS A 101 -2.19 0.95 22.23
N GLY A 102 -3.01 0.62 23.23
CA GLY A 102 -4.46 0.54 23.08
C GLY A 102 -5.28 0.42 24.35
N ASP A 103 -6.57 0.12 24.16
CA ASP A 103 -7.55 -0.07 25.22
C ASP A 103 -7.65 -1.54 25.62
N ALA A 104 -7.35 -1.84 26.88
CA ALA A 104 -7.35 -3.21 27.37
C ALA A 104 -8.75 -3.81 27.53
N ALA A 105 -8.90 -5.09 27.18
CA ALA A 105 -10.15 -5.83 27.35
C ALA A 105 -10.48 -6.07 28.82
N THR A 106 -11.78 -6.17 29.13
CA THR A 106 -12.24 -6.49 30.48
C THR A 106 -13.35 -7.55 30.47
N GLY A 107 -13.55 -8.20 31.61
CA GLY A 107 -14.62 -9.18 31.79
C GLY A 107 -14.50 -10.33 30.80
N SER A 108 -15.60 -10.67 30.11
CA SER A 108 -15.64 -11.78 29.15
C SER A 108 -14.70 -11.63 27.96
N GLY A 109 -14.25 -10.41 27.64
CA GLY A 109 -13.24 -10.17 26.60
C GLY A 109 -11.81 -10.50 27.06
N CYS A 110 -11.60 -10.69 28.36
CA CYS A 110 -10.29 -10.93 28.96
C CYS A 110 -10.21 -12.35 29.54
N VAL A 111 -9.67 -13.30 28.77
CA VAL A 111 -9.69 -14.73 29.12
C VAL A 111 -8.88 -15.06 30.38
N ALA A 112 -7.88 -14.24 30.70
CA ALA A 112 -7.10 -14.34 31.92
C ALA A 112 -6.71 -12.94 32.40
N ASP A 113 -6.76 -12.72 33.71
CA ASP A 113 -6.34 -11.45 34.33
C ASP A 113 -4.87 -11.14 33.98
N GLY A 114 -4.60 -9.92 33.52
CA GLY A 114 -3.27 -9.50 33.06
C GLY A 114 -2.82 -10.07 31.71
N ALA A 115 -3.69 -10.75 30.94
CA ALA A 115 -3.37 -11.14 29.57
C ALA A 115 -3.28 -9.91 28.65
N GLU A 116 -2.46 -9.99 27.60
CA GLU A 116 -2.30 -8.93 26.62
C GLU A 116 -3.41 -9.04 25.56
N ILE A 117 -4.51 -8.32 25.78
CA ILE A 117 -5.69 -8.33 24.91
C ILE A 117 -6.25 -6.92 24.82
N CYS A 118 -6.24 -6.38 23.62
CA CYS A 118 -6.71 -5.07 23.22
C CYS A 118 -8.12 -5.15 22.62
N THR A 119 -8.93 -4.12 22.87
CA THR A 119 -10.23 -3.91 22.19
C THR A 119 -10.12 -2.95 21.02
N ALA A 120 -9.15 -2.04 21.08
CA ALA A 120 -8.76 -1.13 20.03
C ALA A 120 -7.30 -0.71 20.24
N CYS A 121 -6.61 -0.35 19.16
CA CYS A 121 -5.32 0.33 19.22
C CYS A 121 -5.58 1.84 19.16
N THR A 122 -5.12 2.57 20.17
CA THR A 122 -5.37 4.01 20.32
C THR A 122 -4.15 4.83 19.96
N ASP A 123 -2.96 4.24 20.06
CA ASP A 123 -1.75 4.86 19.55
C ASP A 123 -1.80 4.87 18.02
N SER A 124 -1.48 6.03 17.45
CA SER A 124 -1.48 6.25 16.00
C SER A 124 -0.69 5.15 15.27
N ASN A 125 -1.23 4.66 14.15
CA ASN A 125 -0.62 3.68 13.24
C ASN A 125 -0.48 2.23 13.76
N TRP A 126 -0.79 1.97 15.03
CA TRP A 126 -0.89 0.60 15.52
C TRP A 126 -2.17 -0.04 15.01
N VAL A 127 -2.06 -1.30 14.59
CA VAL A 127 -3.20 -2.06 14.06
C VAL A 127 -3.44 -3.31 14.90
N LEU A 128 -4.72 -3.67 15.06
CA LEU A 128 -5.11 -4.86 15.79
C LEU A 128 -4.89 -6.10 14.92
N ASP A 129 -4.23 -7.12 15.44
CA ASP A 129 -4.11 -8.42 14.77
C ASP A 129 -5.30 -9.35 15.06
N PHE A 130 -5.22 -10.58 14.58
CA PHE A 130 -6.23 -11.61 14.83
C PHE A 130 -6.18 -12.20 16.25
N THR A 131 -5.15 -11.90 17.03
CA THR A 131 -5.02 -12.29 18.44
C THR A 131 -5.47 -11.19 19.39
N ASN A 132 -6.00 -10.08 18.86
CA ASN A 132 -6.37 -8.88 19.58
C ASN A 132 -5.19 -8.22 20.29
N THR A 133 -4.01 -8.22 19.67
CA THR A 133 -2.84 -7.45 20.13
C THR A 133 -2.56 -6.32 19.15
N CYS A 134 -2.04 -5.21 19.66
CA CYS A 134 -1.63 -4.09 18.82
C CYS A 134 -0.22 -4.34 18.30
N PHE A 135 -0.04 -4.27 16.98
CA PHE A 135 1.26 -4.42 16.34
C PHE A 135 1.50 -3.35 15.27
N CYS A 136 2.76 -3.05 15.02
CA CYS A 136 3.16 -2.16 13.94
C CYS A 136 3.30 -2.95 12.64
N SER A 137 2.45 -2.67 11.66
CA SER A 137 2.35 -3.48 10.44
C SER A 137 3.23 -2.94 9.31
N ASP A 138 4.31 -3.68 9.04
CA ASP A 138 5.20 -3.43 7.92
C ASP A 138 4.46 -3.43 6.56
N ALA A 139 3.55 -4.39 6.39
CA ALA A 139 2.71 -4.53 5.20
C ALA A 139 1.66 -3.42 5.04
N ALA A 140 1.30 -2.75 6.14
CA ALA A 140 0.42 -1.58 6.09
C ALA A 140 1.18 -0.28 5.80
N GLY A 141 2.51 -0.33 5.66
CA GLY A 141 3.34 0.84 5.36
C GLY A 141 3.85 1.56 6.61
N PHE A 142 3.98 0.85 7.74
CA PHE A 142 4.51 1.42 8.97
C PHE A 142 5.83 0.74 9.38
N HIS A 143 6.60 1.39 10.23
CA HIS A 143 7.82 0.86 10.81
C HIS A 143 7.93 1.28 12.27
N VAL A 144 8.63 0.48 13.08
CA VAL A 144 8.92 0.86 14.46
C VAL A 144 10.20 1.71 14.46
N ASP A 145 10.10 2.94 14.93
CA ASP A 145 11.29 3.77 15.18
C ASP A 145 12.10 3.16 16.33
N ALA A 146 13.36 2.83 16.07
CA ALA A 146 14.22 2.15 17.04
C ALA A 146 14.55 3.01 18.27
N SER A 147 14.39 4.33 18.18
CA SER A 147 14.75 5.27 19.24
C SER A 147 13.61 5.48 20.24
N SER A 148 12.38 5.59 19.74
CA SER A 148 11.17 5.90 20.50
C SER A 148 10.25 4.70 20.73
N GLY A 149 10.38 3.64 19.92
CA GLY A 149 9.45 2.52 19.88
C GLY A 149 8.10 2.87 19.24
N ALA A 150 7.95 4.07 18.66
CA ALA A 150 6.73 4.50 18.02
C ALA A 150 6.51 3.77 16.67
N CYS A 151 5.25 3.48 16.34
CA CYS A 151 4.89 3.00 15.02
C CYS A 151 4.65 4.20 14.09
N GLU A 152 5.53 4.42 13.14
CA GLU A 152 5.52 5.57 12.26
C GLU A 152 5.32 5.15 10.80
N VAL A 153 4.69 6.01 10.01
CA VAL A 153 4.55 5.81 8.55
C VAL A 153 5.93 5.67 7.93
N LYS A 154 6.14 4.66 7.08
CA LYS A 154 7.37 4.52 6.32
C LYS A 154 7.54 5.74 5.43
N THR A 155 8.73 6.33 5.46
CA THR A 155 9.09 7.46 4.60
C THR A 155 10.34 7.10 3.83
N CYS A 156 10.28 7.25 2.52
CA CYS A 156 11.42 7.05 1.65
C CYS A 156 12.09 8.41 1.37
N THR A 157 13.23 8.37 0.67
CA THR A 157 13.86 9.52 0.03
C THR A 157 13.63 9.44 -1.48
N CYS A 158 13.81 10.53 -2.23
CA CYS A 158 13.78 10.51 -3.68
C CYS A 158 14.87 11.45 -4.20
N SER A 159 16.03 10.88 -4.55
CA SER A 159 17.21 11.64 -4.95
C SER A 159 17.17 12.10 -6.42
N THR A 160 16.22 11.61 -7.21
CA THR A 160 16.22 11.67 -8.68
C THR A 160 15.17 12.61 -9.30
N GLY A 161 14.63 13.55 -8.51
CA GLY A 161 13.69 14.57 -9.03
C GLY A 161 12.23 14.12 -9.00
N GLY A 162 11.61 14.25 -7.82
CA GLY A 162 10.21 13.95 -7.61
C GLY A 162 9.83 13.93 -6.13
N THR A 163 8.63 13.43 -5.84
CA THR A 163 8.15 13.25 -4.47
C THR A 163 8.60 11.91 -3.91
N ALA A 164 9.09 11.87 -2.68
CA ALA A 164 9.44 10.62 -2.02
C ALA A 164 8.21 9.78 -1.67
N ALA A 165 8.32 8.46 -1.83
CA ALA A 165 7.26 7.53 -1.48
C ALA A 165 7.02 7.49 0.03
N THR A 166 5.78 7.21 0.44
CA THR A 166 5.40 7.06 1.85
C THR A 166 4.45 5.89 2.05
N GLY A 167 4.31 5.43 3.30
CA GLY A 167 3.38 4.36 3.64
C GLY A 167 3.67 3.08 2.87
N LYS A 168 2.63 2.52 2.23
CA LYS A 168 2.73 1.27 1.47
C LYS A 168 3.59 1.39 0.20
N ASP A 169 3.72 2.59 -0.35
CA ASP A 169 4.54 2.84 -1.53
C ASP A 169 6.03 2.91 -1.19
N CYS A 170 6.37 3.03 0.10
CA CYS A 170 7.73 2.95 0.59
C CYS A 170 8.00 1.56 1.16
N VAL A 171 8.71 0.72 0.42
CA VAL A 171 8.93 -0.70 0.79
C VAL A 171 9.73 -0.81 2.09
N THR A 172 10.78 0.00 2.21
CA THR A 172 11.66 0.04 3.38
C THR A 172 11.84 1.48 3.81
N HIS A 173 11.63 1.75 5.11
CA HIS A 173 11.85 3.09 5.65
C HIS A 173 13.27 3.58 5.33
N GLY A 174 13.38 4.80 4.82
CA GLY A 174 14.64 5.43 4.42
C GLY A 174 15.21 5.00 3.07
N ALA A 175 14.58 4.06 2.35
CA ALA A 175 15.03 3.70 1.00
C ALA A 175 14.90 4.87 0.01
N ASP A 176 15.68 4.87 -1.06
CA ASP A 176 15.53 5.82 -2.17
C ASP A 176 14.46 5.30 -3.13
N GLN A 177 13.23 5.78 -2.97
CA GLN A 177 12.05 5.42 -3.76
C GLN A 177 11.18 6.66 -3.97
N CYS A 178 10.92 6.97 -5.24
CA CYS A 178 10.03 8.04 -5.63
C CYS A 178 8.59 7.52 -5.74
N LEU A 179 7.62 8.39 -5.47
CA LEU A 179 6.20 8.08 -5.58
C LEU A 179 5.82 7.98 -7.07
N ALA A 180 5.18 6.87 -7.44
CA ALA A 180 4.76 6.62 -8.82
C ALA A 180 3.90 7.77 -9.38
N GLY A 181 4.25 8.24 -10.58
CA GLY A 181 3.54 9.35 -11.24
C GLY A 181 3.82 10.75 -10.66
N HIS A 182 4.67 10.88 -9.65
CA HIS A 182 5.01 12.15 -9.00
C HIS A 182 6.47 12.55 -9.25
N CYS A 183 6.97 12.25 -10.45
CA CYS A 183 8.25 12.75 -10.92
C CYS A 183 8.13 14.19 -11.39
N ASP A 184 9.20 14.96 -11.21
CA ASP A 184 9.26 16.34 -11.66
C ASP A 184 9.18 16.44 -13.19
N ILE A 185 8.85 17.64 -13.69
CA ILE A 185 8.80 17.89 -15.14
C ILE A 185 10.18 17.59 -15.75
N GLY A 186 10.18 16.77 -16.79
CA GLY A 186 11.39 16.29 -17.45
C GLY A 186 11.85 14.92 -16.98
N TYR A 187 11.20 14.34 -15.97
CA TYR A 187 11.46 12.98 -15.49
C TYR A 187 10.25 12.06 -15.75
N TYR A 188 10.51 10.77 -15.89
CA TYR A 188 9.50 9.72 -15.93
C TYR A 188 9.76 8.71 -14.80
N PHE A 189 8.73 8.03 -14.35
CA PHE A 189 8.85 7.00 -13.32
C PHE A 189 9.31 5.68 -13.95
N ASP A 190 10.45 5.15 -13.50
CA ASP A 190 10.92 3.81 -13.86
C ASP A 190 10.51 2.81 -12.77
N SER A 191 9.56 1.94 -13.11
CA SER A 191 9.00 0.95 -12.18
C SER A 191 9.96 -0.18 -11.80
N ASN A 192 11.09 -0.34 -12.51
CA ASN A 192 12.07 -1.37 -12.15
C ASN A 192 12.90 -0.94 -10.94
N ASP A 193 13.23 0.35 -10.88
CA ASP A 193 14.06 0.92 -9.80
C ASP A 193 13.23 1.71 -8.78
N ASN A 194 11.95 1.98 -9.07
CA ASN A 194 11.09 2.90 -8.32
C ASN A 194 11.68 4.31 -8.18
N LEU A 195 12.35 4.78 -9.23
CA LEU A 195 13.03 6.07 -9.26
C LEU A 195 12.54 6.90 -10.44
N CYS A 196 12.71 8.21 -10.31
CA CYS A 196 12.52 9.13 -11.42
C CYS A 196 13.78 9.12 -12.30
N LYS A 197 13.60 9.08 -13.61
CA LYS A 197 14.70 9.12 -14.57
C LYS A 197 14.42 10.17 -15.63
N GLU A 198 15.46 10.79 -16.16
CA GLU A 198 15.31 11.83 -17.18
C GLU A 198 14.59 11.27 -18.41
N LYS A 199 13.62 12.02 -18.92
CA LYS A 199 12.97 11.69 -20.18
C LYS A 199 14.00 11.78 -21.31
N GLN A 200 14.01 10.77 -22.16
CA GLN A 200 14.87 10.70 -23.32
C GLN A 200 13.99 10.40 -24.52
N CYS A 201 14.03 11.26 -25.52
CA CYS A 201 13.28 11.10 -26.74
C CYS A 201 14.11 10.33 -27.76
N GLU A 202 13.42 9.60 -28.61
CA GLU A 202 14.04 8.94 -29.75
C GLU A 202 14.06 9.90 -30.95
N CYS A 203 15.04 9.72 -31.84
CA CYS A 203 15.09 10.48 -33.08
C CYS A 203 15.78 9.65 -34.17
N THR A 204 15.04 9.32 -35.23
CA THR A 204 15.63 8.72 -36.42
C THR A 204 16.37 9.80 -37.21
N ASN A 205 17.60 9.52 -37.64
CA ASN A 205 18.46 10.45 -38.39
C ASN A 205 18.81 11.74 -37.62
N GLY A 206 18.98 11.64 -36.30
CA GLY A 206 19.29 12.80 -35.48
C GLY A 206 19.54 12.46 -34.02
N VAL A 207 19.52 13.48 -33.18
CA VAL A 207 19.64 13.38 -31.72
C VAL A 207 18.30 13.72 -31.10
N GLY A 208 17.82 12.89 -30.18
CA GLY A 208 16.57 13.11 -29.47
C GLY A 208 16.66 14.21 -28.40
N LYS A 209 15.54 14.87 -28.11
CA LYS A 209 15.42 15.81 -26.99
C LYS A 209 15.50 15.09 -25.64
N THR A 210 15.88 15.81 -24.59
CA THR A 210 15.96 15.27 -23.22
C THR A 210 15.15 16.11 -22.23
N GLU A 211 14.93 15.56 -21.04
CA GLU A 211 14.30 16.22 -19.90
C GLU A 211 12.95 16.89 -20.27
N LYS A 212 12.78 18.17 -19.94
CA LYS A 212 11.58 18.98 -20.16
C LYS A 212 11.26 19.18 -21.65
N GLU A 213 12.24 19.05 -22.53
CA GLU A 213 12.04 19.16 -23.97
C GLU A 213 11.51 17.88 -24.59
N CYS A 214 11.57 16.76 -23.85
CA CYS A 214 10.99 15.50 -24.24
C CYS A 214 9.60 15.33 -23.60
N PRO A 215 8.50 15.35 -24.38
CA PRO A 215 7.15 15.31 -23.80
C PRO A 215 6.90 14.03 -23.00
N ASN A 216 7.33 12.89 -23.53
CA ASN A 216 7.27 11.57 -22.90
C ASN A 216 8.54 10.80 -23.21
N HIS A 217 9.04 10.00 -22.27
CA HIS A 217 10.15 9.09 -22.51
C HIS A 217 9.83 8.18 -23.71
N GLY A 218 10.79 8.02 -24.63
CA GLY A 218 10.64 7.27 -25.88
C GLY A 218 9.88 8.00 -26.99
N ALA A 219 9.39 9.23 -26.78
CA ALA A 219 8.71 9.96 -27.86
C ALA A 219 9.68 10.32 -29.00
N HIS A 220 9.21 10.31 -30.25
CA HIS A 220 10.03 10.68 -31.40
C HIS A 220 10.14 12.20 -31.60
N TYR A 221 11.04 12.85 -30.85
CA TYR A 221 11.27 14.28 -30.86
C TYR A 221 12.76 14.58 -30.99
N CYS A 222 13.14 15.17 -32.12
CA CYS A 222 14.51 15.50 -32.48
C CYS A 222 14.91 16.89 -31.97
N ALA A 223 16.08 16.97 -31.36
CA ALA A 223 16.78 18.21 -31.01
C ALA A 223 17.63 18.71 -32.19
N SER A 224 18.22 17.78 -32.94
CA SER A 224 19.00 18.07 -34.14
C SER A 224 18.95 16.87 -35.11
N CYS A 225 19.33 17.11 -36.37
CA CYS A 225 19.36 16.09 -37.42
C CYS A 225 20.79 15.88 -37.92
N THR A 226 21.07 14.67 -38.38
CA THR A 226 22.36 14.27 -38.94
C THR A 226 22.22 13.87 -40.41
N GLY A 227 23.29 14.00 -41.19
CA GLY A 227 23.25 13.71 -42.63
C GLY A 227 22.43 14.74 -43.42
N ASN A 228 21.68 14.28 -44.41
CA ASN A 228 20.92 15.13 -45.34
C ASN A 228 19.47 15.40 -44.89
N PHE A 229 19.24 15.47 -43.58
CA PHE A 229 17.92 15.70 -43.00
C PHE A 229 17.85 17.07 -42.34
N LYS A 230 16.77 17.81 -42.60
CA LYS A 230 16.46 19.06 -41.90
C LYS A 230 15.55 18.80 -40.70
N LEU A 231 15.66 19.65 -39.68
CA LEU A 231 14.74 19.64 -38.55
C LEU A 231 13.44 20.39 -38.91
N ALA A 232 12.32 19.70 -38.90
CA ALA A 232 10.99 20.27 -39.11
C ALA A 232 10.00 19.64 -38.10
N ASN A 233 9.30 20.47 -37.34
CA ASN A 233 8.28 20.03 -36.36
C ASN A 233 8.78 18.94 -35.37
N ASN A 234 10.01 19.10 -34.85
CA ASN A 234 10.70 18.12 -34.01
C ASN A 234 10.97 16.76 -34.68
N LYS A 235 11.00 16.69 -36.02
CA LYS A 235 11.35 15.48 -36.78
C LYS A 235 12.43 15.79 -37.81
N CYS A 236 13.19 14.76 -38.16
CA CYS A 236 14.18 14.84 -39.22
C CYS A 236 13.56 14.41 -40.54
N GLU A 237 13.47 15.35 -41.46
CA GLU A 237 12.84 15.17 -42.78
C GLU A 237 13.88 15.39 -43.87
N ALA A 238 13.88 14.53 -44.89
CA ALA A 238 14.71 14.73 -46.07
C ALA A 238 14.19 15.91 -46.90
N CYS A 239 15.07 16.53 -47.69
CA CYS A 239 14.62 17.49 -48.68
C CYS A 239 13.77 16.81 -49.75
N LEU A 240 12.80 17.56 -50.28
CA LEU A 240 11.93 17.10 -51.37
C LEU A 240 12.75 16.85 -52.63
N PHE A 241 12.24 16.02 -53.54
CA PHE A 241 12.88 15.78 -54.83
C PHE A 241 13.13 17.10 -55.58
N GLY A 242 14.34 17.24 -56.15
CA GLY A 242 14.81 18.47 -56.77
C GLY A 242 15.43 19.49 -55.79
N TYR A 243 15.61 19.13 -54.51
CA TYR A 243 16.28 19.96 -53.51
C TYR A 243 17.35 19.16 -52.77
N HIS A 244 18.37 19.85 -52.27
CA HIS A 244 19.38 19.30 -51.38
C HIS A 244 19.51 20.15 -50.12
N LEU A 245 20.10 19.57 -49.08
CA LEU A 245 20.32 20.28 -47.82
C LEU A 245 21.60 21.11 -47.92
N ASP A 246 21.47 22.42 -47.76
CA ASP A 246 22.59 23.36 -47.63
C ASP A 246 22.37 24.27 -46.42
N ALA A 247 23.37 24.37 -45.54
CA ALA A 247 23.31 25.13 -44.29
C ALA A 247 22.02 24.91 -43.45
N GLY A 248 21.47 23.69 -43.46
CA GLY A 248 20.25 23.32 -42.71
C GLY A 248 18.93 23.69 -43.39
N VAL A 249 18.98 24.22 -44.62
CA VAL A 249 17.81 24.61 -45.42
C VAL A 249 17.79 23.78 -46.70
N CYS A 250 16.59 23.40 -47.16
CA CYS A 250 16.45 22.75 -48.45
C CYS A 250 16.51 23.80 -49.55
N VAL A 251 17.58 23.77 -50.36
CA VAL A 251 17.78 24.64 -51.50
C VAL A 251 17.65 23.84 -52.79
N GLU A 252 17.25 24.52 -53.86
CA GLU A 252 17.00 23.89 -55.16
C GLU A 252 18.28 23.24 -55.70
N ASN A 253 18.17 22.03 -56.27
CA ASN A 253 19.29 21.41 -56.94
C ASN A 253 19.69 22.25 -58.15
N GLN A 254 20.99 22.52 -58.26
CA GLN A 254 21.60 23.15 -59.42
C GLN A 254 22.49 22.12 -60.11
N CYS A 255 22.23 21.83 -61.38
CA CYS A 255 23.05 20.94 -62.19
C CYS A 255 24.19 21.73 -62.84
N THR A 256 25.27 21.04 -63.16
CA THR A 256 26.35 21.60 -63.97
C THR A 256 26.04 21.38 -65.44
N CYS A 257 26.46 22.29 -66.31
CA CYS A 257 26.33 22.13 -67.75
C CYS A 257 27.49 22.82 -68.43
N ASP A 258 28.30 22.03 -69.12
CA ASP A 258 29.33 22.56 -70.00
C ASP A 258 28.65 23.08 -71.27
N GLU A 259 29.02 24.30 -71.71
CA GLU A 259 28.51 24.93 -72.94
C GLU A 259 27.03 25.36 -72.91
N GLY A 260 26.44 25.47 -71.70
CA GLY A 260 25.05 25.84 -71.53
C GLY A 260 24.66 26.26 -70.10
N THR A 261 23.35 26.33 -69.87
CA THR A 261 22.77 26.55 -68.53
C THR A 261 22.36 25.23 -67.92
N GLY A 262 22.82 24.96 -66.69
CA GLY A 262 22.43 23.77 -65.93
C GLY A 262 20.93 23.73 -65.63
N ALA A 263 20.36 22.54 -65.59
CA ALA A 263 19.00 22.31 -65.11
C ALA A 263 18.87 22.64 -63.61
N THR A 264 17.67 23.02 -63.17
CA THR A 264 17.40 23.30 -61.75
C THR A 264 16.17 22.55 -61.23
N GLY A 265 16.10 22.37 -59.91
CA GLY A 265 14.91 21.91 -59.22
C GLY A 265 14.56 20.49 -59.59
N THR A 266 13.28 20.22 -59.88
CA THR A 266 12.86 18.87 -60.26
C THR A 266 13.43 18.41 -61.61
N ALA A 267 13.94 19.33 -62.45
CA ALA A 267 14.66 18.98 -63.66
C ALA A 267 16.11 18.55 -63.38
N CYS A 268 16.62 18.77 -62.16
CA CYS A 268 17.94 18.35 -61.71
C CYS A 268 17.80 17.38 -60.52
N ALA A 269 17.86 16.08 -60.78
CA ALA A 269 17.59 15.06 -59.76
C ALA A 269 18.60 15.11 -58.59
N THR A 270 19.87 15.35 -58.90
CA THR A 270 20.96 15.45 -57.91
C THR A 270 21.71 16.76 -58.09
N HIS A 271 21.97 17.49 -57.01
CA HIS A 271 22.80 18.69 -57.08
C HIS A 271 24.20 18.37 -57.64
N ASN A 272 24.67 19.25 -58.54
CA ASN A 272 25.93 19.17 -59.28
C ASN A 272 26.02 18.04 -60.33
N GLU A 273 24.92 17.35 -60.63
CA GLU A 273 24.86 16.42 -61.76
C GLU A 273 25.03 17.16 -63.09
N ALA A 274 25.67 16.53 -64.08
CA ALA A 274 25.88 17.11 -65.40
C ALA A 274 24.60 16.99 -66.25
N LEU A 275 23.81 18.06 -66.29
CA LEU A 275 22.56 18.11 -67.04
C LEU A 275 22.23 19.55 -67.45
N CYS A 276 22.05 19.74 -68.75
CA CYS A 276 21.77 21.02 -69.38
C CYS A 276 20.27 21.24 -69.57
N ALA A 277 19.78 22.43 -69.19
CA ALA A 277 18.45 22.90 -69.56
C ALA A 277 18.43 23.54 -70.96
N ALA A 278 19.52 24.19 -71.35
CA ALA A 278 19.68 24.82 -72.65
C ALA A 278 21.16 24.99 -72.99
N CYS A 279 21.49 24.96 -74.28
CA CYS A 279 22.83 25.27 -74.77
C CYS A 279 22.91 26.74 -75.14
N THR A 280 23.90 27.43 -74.59
CA THR A 280 24.11 28.87 -74.81
C THR A 280 25.30 29.14 -75.71
N THR A 281 26.22 28.19 -75.82
CA THR A 281 27.35 28.30 -76.74
C THR A 281 26.91 28.00 -78.17
N THR A 282 27.27 28.89 -79.10
CA THR A 282 26.97 28.73 -80.53
C THR A 282 27.53 27.40 -81.07
N GLY A 283 26.71 26.68 -81.83
CA GLY A 283 27.09 25.43 -82.50
C GLY A 283 26.88 24.16 -81.66
N PHE A 284 26.33 24.26 -80.44
CA PHE A 284 25.91 23.12 -79.63
C PHE A 284 24.39 22.96 -79.66
N GLU A 285 23.92 21.72 -79.72
CA GLU A 285 22.50 21.34 -79.64
C GLU A 285 22.27 20.45 -78.40
N LEU A 286 21.09 20.62 -77.79
CA LEU A 286 20.70 19.85 -76.60
C LEU A 286 20.26 18.44 -77.02
N VAL A 287 21.06 17.43 -76.69
CA VAL A 287 20.77 16.03 -76.97
C VAL A 287 20.83 15.24 -75.66
N SER A 288 19.70 14.62 -75.28
CA SER A 288 19.60 13.80 -74.07
C SER A 288 20.10 14.49 -72.79
N GLY A 289 19.91 15.82 -72.70
CA GLY A 289 20.33 16.60 -71.53
C GLY A 289 21.80 17.05 -71.53
N ALA A 290 22.55 16.81 -72.60
CA ALA A 290 23.91 17.31 -72.77
C ALA A 290 24.00 18.24 -74.00
N CYS A 291 24.85 19.25 -73.92
CA CYS A 291 25.18 20.10 -75.05
C CYS A 291 26.26 19.43 -75.90
N VAL A 292 25.87 18.97 -77.09
CA VAL A 292 26.78 18.27 -78.02
C VAL A 292 26.78 18.97 -79.38
N LYS A 293 27.90 18.87 -80.09
CA LYS A 293 27.95 19.27 -81.49
C LYS A 293 27.66 18.06 -82.37
N ASN A 294 26.81 18.24 -83.37
CA ASN A 294 26.40 17.25 -84.34
C ASN A 294 27.17 17.44 -85.65
N CYS A 295 28.43 17.00 -85.68
CA CYS A 295 29.22 16.96 -86.89
C CYS A 295 28.88 15.74 -87.74
N VAL A 296 28.87 15.90 -89.07
CA VAL A 296 28.61 14.81 -90.01
C VAL A 296 29.82 14.64 -90.93
N CYS A 297 30.26 13.39 -91.14
CA CYS A 297 31.36 13.08 -92.05
C CYS A 297 30.90 12.05 -93.09
N PRO A 298 30.48 12.48 -94.30
CA PRO A 298 29.87 11.58 -95.30
C PRO A 298 30.77 10.43 -95.76
N HIS A 299 32.09 10.56 -95.60
CA HIS A 299 33.08 9.57 -96.05
C HIS A 299 34.12 9.20 -94.98
N GLY A 300 33.77 9.33 -93.69
CA GLY A 300 34.71 9.05 -92.59
C GLY A 300 34.08 9.15 -91.20
N THR A 301 34.92 9.30 -90.17
CA THR A 301 34.48 9.46 -88.78
C THR A 301 34.20 10.95 -88.51
N ALA A 302 33.02 11.26 -87.96
CA ALA A 302 32.69 12.61 -87.53
C ALA A 302 33.55 13.05 -86.33
N ALA A 303 33.97 14.32 -86.32
CA ALA A 303 34.64 14.91 -85.18
C ALA A 303 33.66 15.11 -84.00
N THR A 304 34.14 15.04 -82.76
CA THR A 304 33.33 15.20 -81.53
C THR A 304 33.87 16.34 -80.66
N GLY A 305 33.01 16.89 -79.79
CA GLY A 305 33.43 17.90 -78.81
C GLY A 305 34.02 19.17 -79.44
N VAL A 306 35.21 19.57 -78.98
CA VAL A 306 35.88 20.81 -79.43
C VAL A 306 36.40 20.72 -80.87
N ASP A 307 36.67 19.51 -81.38
CA ASP A 307 37.19 19.28 -82.74
C ASP A 307 36.10 19.33 -83.81
N CYS A 308 34.84 19.41 -83.40
CA CYS A 308 33.71 19.68 -84.28
C CYS A 308 33.53 21.20 -84.43
N PRO A 309 33.82 21.84 -85.58
CA PRO A 309 33.76 23.29 -85.71
C PRO A 309 32.33 23.86 -85.70
N GLY A 310 31.31 23.02 -85.92
CA GLY A 310 29.89 23.36 -85.87
C GLY A 310 29.02 22.22 -86.37
N ASN A 311 27.71 22.33 -86.20
CA ASN A 311 26.76 21.31 -86.69
C ASN A 311 26.71 21.30 -88.23
N GLY A 312 26.78 20.10 -88.82
CA GLY A 312 26.79 19.92 -90.28
C GLY A 312 27.71 18.82 -90.77
#